data_AF-A0A852TST4-F1
#
_entry.id   AF-A0A852TST4-F1
#
_cell.length_a   1.000
_cell.length_b   1.000
_cell.length_c   1.000
_cell.angle_alpha   90.00
_cell.angle_beta   90.00
_cell.angle_gamma   90.00
#
_symmetry.space_group_name_H-M   'P 1'
#
loop_
_entity.id
_entity.type
_entity.pdbx_description
1 polymer ?
#
loop_
_entity_poly.entity_id
_entity_poly.type
_entity_poly.pdbx_seq_one_letter_code
_entity_poly.pdbx_strand_id
1 'polypeptide(L)'
;MIQVVGRRPVLYDAGALLAAERGDPEMLSLHRGFCMELMPRIIPASVLTQVWRDGACQARLARFLKSCKIHATPEDTAREAGLLLGRSGTKDVVDATVVATARSLGATMIVTSDEGDIKRLWEVADSRVHVTIRHV
;
A
#
# COMPACT_ATOMS: atom_id res chain seq x y z
N MET A 1 -26.85 17.87 5.77
CA MET A 1 -26.01 16.69 5.47
C MET A 1 -24.56 17.16 5.45
N ILE A 2 -23.82 16.93 6.53
CA ILE A 2 -22.38 17.20 6.54
C ILE A 2 -21.74 16.04 5.77
N GLN A 3 -21.17 16.32 4.60
CA GLN A 3 -20.28 15.34 3.96
C GLN A 3 -19.09 15.14 4.89
N VAL A 4 -19.06 14.01 5.61
CA VAL A 4 -17.83 13.54 6.22
C VAL A 4 -16.92 13.19 5.04
N VAL A 5 -16.03 14.10 4.67
CA VAL A 5 -14.95 13.80 3.74
C VAL A 5 -14.17 12.65 4.38
N GLY A 6 -14.36 11.43 3.88
CA GLY A 6 -13.63 10.28 4.36
C GLY A 6 -12.14 10.59 4.31
N ARG A 7 -11.43 10.39 5.43
CA ARG A 7 -9.97 10.58 5.44
C ARG A 7 -9.36 9.70 4.36
N ARG A 8 -8.50 10.30 3.54
CA ARG A 8 -7.88 9.60 2.40
C ARG A 8 -7.02 8.44 2.90
N PRO A 9 -7.01 7.31 2.18
CA PRO A 9 -6.33 6.12 2.65
C PRO A 9 -4.80 6.25 2.56
N VAL A 10 -4.13 5.43 3.37
CA VAL A 10 -2.71 5.09 3.21
C VAL A 10 -2.62 3.66 2.70
N LEU A 11 -1.68 3.39 1.80
CA LEU A 11 -1.40 2.02 1.32
C LEU A 11 -0.12 1.49 1.94
N TYR A 12 -0.12 0.19 2.22
CA TYR A 12 1.07 -0.55 2.59
C TYR A 12 1.49 -1.47 1.47
N ASP A 13 2.75 -1.34 1.08
CA ASP A 13 3.46 -2.31 0.25
C ASP A 13 3.98 -3.50 1.09
N ALA A 14 4.48 -4.55 0.43
CA ALA A 14 5.13 -5.71 1.03
C ALA A 14 6.26 -5.31 2.00
N GLY A 15 7.07 -4.31 1.65
CA GLY A 15 8.12 -3.80 2.53
C GLY A 15 7.61 -3.37 3.90
N ALA A 16 6.46 -2.67 3.93
CA ALA A 16 5.84 -2.20 5.16
C ALA A 16 5.29 -3.35 6.02
N LEU A 17 4.73 -4.40 5.40
CA LEU A 17 4.26 -5.59 6.13
C LEU A 17 5.42 -6.39 6.71
N LEU A 18 6.52 -6.54 5.97
CA LEU A 18 7.73 -7.20 6.44
C LEU A 18 8.38 -6.41 7.59
N ALA A 19 8.39 -5.07 7.52
CA ALA A 19 8.84 -4.21 8.62
C ALA A 19 7.97 -4.38 9.87
N ALA A 20 6.65 -4.41 9.71
CA ALA A 20 5.71 -4.66 10.81
C ALA A 20 5.90 -6.05 11.44
N GLU A 21 6.16 -7.07 10.63
CA GLU A 21 6.45 -8.44 11.09
C GLU A 21 7.73 -8.50 11.93
N ARG A 22 8.78 -7.79 11.49
CA ARG A 22 10.05 -7.64 12.24
C ARG A 22 9.89 -6.83 13.52
N GLY A 23 8.80 -6.10 13.68
CA GLY A 23 8.56 -5.21 14.81
C GLY A 23 9.33 -3.89 14.71
N ASP A 24 9.54 -3.42 13.49
CA ASP A 24 10.26 -2.16 13.23
C ASP A 24 9.63 -0.98 13.98
N PRO A 25 10.39 -0.22 14.81
CA PRO A 25 9.83 0.85 15.63
C PRO A 25 9.22 1.99 14.81
N GLU A 26 9.79 2.33 13.66
CA GLU A 26 9.31 3.41 12.81
C GLU A 26 7.98 3.01 12.17
N MET A 27 7.91 1.81 11.57
CA MET A 27 6.69 1.28 10.99
C MET A 27 5.55 1.19 12.02
N LEU A 28 5.85 0.73 13.24
CA LEU A 28 4.86 0.63 14.33
C LEU A 28 4.42 2.01 14.85
N SER A 29 5.31 3.00 14.85
CA SER A 29 4.99 4.39 15.21
C SER A 29 4.08 5.02 14.15
N LEU A 30 4.44 4.89 12.88
CA LEU A 30 3.71 5.39 11.73
C LEU A 30 2.29 4.78 11.66
N HIS A 31 2.18 3.46 11.83
CA HIS A 31 0.89 2.77 11.89
C HIS A 31 0.00 3.27 13.03
N ARG A 32 0.56 3.51 14.22
CA ARG A 32 -0.19 4.09 15.35
C ARG A 32 -0.69 5.49 15.02
N GLY A 33 0.12 6.32 14.39
CA GLY A 33 -0.28 7.64 13.90
C GLY A 33 -1.52 7.57 13.01
N PHE A 34 -1.49 6.71 11.98
CA PHE A 34 -2.65 6.54 11.09
C PHE A 34 -3.89 6.02 11.80
N CYS A 35 -3.74 5.16 12.82
CA CYS A 35 -4.84 4.69 13.66
C CYS A 35 -5.46 5.84 14.46
N MET A 36 -4.65 6.68 15.11
CA MET A 36 -5.13 7.86 15.84
C MET A 36 -5.81 8.86 14.91
N GLU A 37 -5.28 9.01 13.71
CA GLU A 37 -5.87 9.83 12.66
C GLU A 37 -6.99 9.12 11.89
N LEU A 38 -7.46 7.94 12.28
CA LEU A 38 -8.57 7.25 11.60
C LEU A 38 -8.38 7.12 10.06
N MET A 39 -7.14 7.17 9.55
CA MET A 39 -6.84 7.09 8.12
C MET A 39 -6.93 5.63 7.67
N PRO A 40 -7.79 5.24 6.71
CA PRO A 40 -7.90 3.85 6.30
C PRO A 40 -6.55 3.29 5.83
N ARG A 41 -6.10 2.19 6.44
CA ARG A 41 -4.87 1.48 6.05
C ARG A 41 -5.25 0.35 5.10
N ILE A 42 -4.91 0.51 3.84
CA ILE A 42 -5.29 -0.41 2.76
C ILE A 42 -4.11 -1.28 2.38
N ILE A 43 -4.36 -2.57 2.22
CA ILE A 43 -3.38 -3.56 1.77
C ILE A 43 -3.96 -4.27 0.56
N PRO A 44 -3.39 -4.12 -0.65
CA PRO A 44 -3.79 -4.95 -1.79
C PRO A 44 -3.64 -6.44 -1.45
N ALA A 45 -4.58 -7.27 -1.89
CA ALA A 45 -4.53 -8.72 -1.64
C ALA A 45 -3.25 -9.37 -2.19
N SER A 46 -2.70 -8.83 -3.29
CA SER A 46 -1.41 -9.24 -3.86
C SER A 46 -0.24 -9.02 -2.90
N VAL A 47 -0.23 -7.90 -2.17
CA VAL A 47 0.78 -7.60 -1.14
C VAL A 47 0.70 -8.61 0.00
N LEU A 48 -0.52 -8.91 0.49
CA LEU A 48 -0.68 -9.94 1.51
C LEU A 48 -0.20 -11.32 1.02
N THR A 49 -0.51 -11.65 -0.23
CA THR A 49 -0.04 -12.89 -0.88
C THR A 49 1.49 -12.96 -0.94
N GLN A 50 2.15 -11.84 -1.24
CA GLN A 50 3.61 -11.78 -1.30
C GLN A 50 4.27 -11.93 0.07
N VAL A 51 3.62 -11.58 1.18
CA VAL A 51 4.26 -11.60 2.51
C VAL A 51 3.85 -12.79 3.38
N TRP A 52 2.61 -13.27 3.27
CA TRP A 52 2.13 -14.37 4.10
C TRP A 52 2.78 -15.70 3.69
N ARG A 53 3.34 -16.42 4.66
CA ARG A 53 4.07 -17.68 4.44
C ARG A 53 3.62 -18.78 5.39
N ASP A 54 3.46 -18.45 6.68
CA ASP A 54 2.99 -19.40 7.69
C ASP A 54 2.32 -18.65 8.84
N GLY A 55 0.99 -18.73 8.89
CA GLY A 55 0.21 -18.05 9.92
C GLY A 55 0.52 -18.46 11.35
N ALA A 56 1.03 -19.68 11.58
CA ALA A 56 1.42 -20.15 12.90
C ALA A 56 2.67 -19.40 13.42
N CYS A 57 3.56 -19.01 12.51
CA CYS A 57 4.82 -18.34 12.83
C CYS A 57 4.74 -16.80 12.74
N GLN A 58 3.72 -16.24 12.07
CA GLN A 58 3.62 -14.80 11.78
C GLN A 58 2.65 -14.04 12.71
N ALA A 59 2.69 -14.33 14.02
CA ALA A 59 1.73 -13.78 15.00
C ALA A 59 1.73 -12.24 15.08
N ARG A 60 2.87 -11.58 14.87
CA ARG A 60 2.96 -10.11 14.85
C ARG A 60 2.24 -9.53 13.63
N LEU A 61 2.52 -10.07 12.45
CA LEU A 61 1.84 -9.67 11.22
C LEU A 61 0.33 -9.93 11.32
N ALA A 62 -0.08 -11.10 11.80
CA ALA A 62 -1.49 -11.42 12.01
C ALA A 62 -2.20 -10.40 12.92
N ARG A 63 -1.53 -9.91 13.97
CA ARG A 63 -2.06 -8.85 14.85
C ARG A 63 -2.12 -7.49 14.13
N PHE A 64 -1.08 -7.14 13.39
CA PHE A 64 -1.00 -5.90 12.61
C PHE A 64 -2.11 -5.81 11.55
N LEU A 65 -2.43 -6.91 10.88
CA LEU A 65 -3.47 -6.94 9.85
C LEU A 65 -4.88 -6.66 10.39
N LYS A 66 -5.15 -6.84 11.70
CA LYS A 66 -6.49 -6.63 12.29
C LYS A 66 -6.99 -5.19 12.22
N SER A 67 -6.09 -4.21 12.12
CA SER A 67 -6.41 -2.78 11.97
C SER A 67 -6.33 -2.29 10.51
N CYS A 68 -6.09 -3.22 9.57
CA CYS A 68 -5.96 -2.93 8.15
C CYS A 68 -7.16 -3.47 7.36
N LYS A 69 -7.39 -2.92 6.18
CA LYS A 69 -8.38 -3.42 5.22
C LYS A 69 -7.67 -4.08 4.05
N ILE A 70 -7.90 -5.37 3.87
CA ILE A 70 -7.47 -6.07 2.66
C ILE A 70 -8.36 -5.64 1.49
N HIS A 71 -7.75 -5.22 0.40
CA HIS A 71 -8.43 -4.77 -0.81
C HIS A 71 -8.21 -5.77 -1.94
N ALA A 72 -9.30 -6.41 -2.38
CA ALA A 72 -9.27 -7.23 -3.58
C ALA A 72 -9.05 -6.33 -4.79
N THR A 73 -8.22 -6.76 -5.74
CA THR A 73 -7.87 -5.99 -6.94
C THR A 73 -9.02 -6.06 -7.96
N PRO A 74 -9.74 -4.95 -8.23
CA PRO A 74 -10.75 -4.91 -9.29
C PRO A 74 -10.11 -4.97 -10.68
N GLU A 75 -10.90 -5.37 -11.67
CA GLU A 75 -10.46 -5.51 -13.07
C GLU A 75 -9.83 -4.23 -13.63
N ASP A 76 -10.44 -3.07 -13.38
CA ASP A 76 -9.91 -1.77 -13.85
C ASP A 76 -8.56 -1.43 -13.21
N THR A 77 -8.39 -1.73 -11.92
CA THR A 77 -7.10 -1.56 -11.22
C THR A 77 -6.04 -2.51 -11.78
N ALA A 78 -6.42 -3.74 -12.15
CA ALA A 78 -5.51 -4.69 -12.77
C ALA A 78 -5.07 -4.23 -14.17
N ARG A 79 -5.99 -3.67 -14.97
CA ARG A 79 -5.66 -3.06 -16.27
C ARG A 79 -4.71 -1.87 -16.11
N GLU A 80 -4.99 -0.97 -15.18
CA GLU A 80 -4.11 0.17 -14.89
C GLU A 80 -2.72 -0.32 -14.47
N ALA A 81 -2.61 -1.31 -13.57
CA ALA A 81 -1.33 -1.90 -13.19
C ALA A 81 -0.56 -2.44 -14.41
N GLY A 82 -1.24 -3.14 -15.32
CA GLY A 82 -0.64 -3.61 -16.58
C GLY A 82 -0.12 -2.49 -17.48
N LEU A 83 -0.86 -1.38 -17.59
CA LEU A 83 -0.42 -0.19 -18.33
C LEU A 83 0.81 0.45 -17.69
N LEU A 84 0.84 0.54 -16.35
CA LEU A 84 1.99 1.09 -15.63
C LEU A 84 3.25 0.27 -15.87
N LEU A 85 3.16 -1.06 -15.80
CA LEU A 85 4.27 -1.97 -16.13
C LEU A 85 4.77 -1.75 -17.58
N GLY A 86 3.85 -1.67 -18.53
CA GLY A 86 4.19 -1.45 -19.94
C GLY A 86 4.91 -0.11 -20.18
N ARG A 87 4.54 0.95 -19.44
CA ARG A 87 5.14 2.28 -19.57
C ARG A 87 6.45 2.43 -18.79
N SER A 88 6.54 1.84 -17.60
CA SER A 88 7.74 1.92 -16.74
C SER A 88 8.86 0.98 -17.21
N GLY A 89 8.49 -0.09 -17.93
CA GLY A 89 9.36 -1.20 -18.28
C GLY A 89 9.69 -2.13 -17.09
N THR A 90 9.02 -1.97 -15.95
CA THR A 90 9.19 -2.85 -14.79
C THR A 90 8.34 -4.11 -14.92
N LYS A 91 8.59 -5.10 -14.06
CA LYS A 91 7.89 -6.41 -14.08
C LYS A 91 7.29 -6.79 -12.73
N ASP A 92 7.45 -5.95 -11.71
CA ASP A 92 6.88 -6.22 -10.40
C ASP A 92 5.37 -5.91 -10.41
N VAL A 93 4.58 -6.98 -10.53
CA VAL A 93 3.12 -6.91 -10.58
C VAL A 93 2.54 -6.43 -9.24
N VAL A 94 3.22 -6.68 -8.12
CA VAL A 94 2.71 -6.27 -6.81
C VAL A 94 2.88 -4.77 -6.64
N ASP A 95 4.05 -4.23 -6.94
CA ASP A 95 4.29 -2.78 -6.89
C ASP A 95 3.35 -2.02 -7.82
N ALA A 96 3.16 -2.51 -9.04
CA ALA A 96 2.24 -1.91 -9.99
C ALA A 96 0.79 -1.94 -9.48
N THR A 97 0.39 -3.02 -8.81
CA THR A 97 -0.94 -3.15 -8.17
C THR A 97 -1.09 -2.18 -7.01
N VAL A 98 -0.04 -1.97 -6.19
CA VAL A 98 -0.03 -0.97 -5.11
C VAL A 98 -0.26 0.42 -5.69
N VAL A 99 0.51 0.82 -6.72
CA VAL A 99 0.38 2.14 -7.35
C VAL A 99 -0.99 2.34 -8.00
N ALA A 100 -1.48 1.36 -8.75
CA ALA A 100 -2.80 1.42 -9.37
C ALA A 100 -3.93 1.51 -8.31
N THR A 101 -3.81 0.77 -7.21
CA THR A 101 -4.78 0.82 -6.10
C THR A 101 -4.74 2.18 -5.41
N ALA A 102 -3.54 2.73 -5.15
CA ALA A 102 -3.39 4.06 -4.56
C ALA A 102 -4.06 5.14 -5.42
N ARG A 103 -3.89 5.08 -6.74
CA ARG A 103 -4.55 5.99 -7.69
C ARG A 103 -6.07 5.84 -7.66
N SER A 104 -6.57 4.61 -7.79
CA SER A 104 -8.01 4.31 -7.80
C SER A 104 -8.72 4.81 -6.53
N LEU A 105 -8.08 4.65 -5.36
CA LEU A 105 -8.66 5.03 -4.08
C LEU A 105 -8.35 6.48 -3.65
N GLY A 106 -7.60 7.25 -4.45
CA GLY A 106 -7.19 8.61 -4.09
C GLY A 106 -6.34 8.67 -2.82
N ALA A 107 -5.44 7.70 -2.64
CA ALA A 107 -4.57 7.62 -1.48
C ALA A 107 -3.62 8.81 -1.38
N THR A 108 -3.32 9.21 -0.15
CA THR A 108 -2.37 10.29 0.11
C THR A 108 -0.96 9.79 0.37
N MET A 109 -0.81 8.50 0.72
CA MET A 109 0.49 7.95 1.08
C MET A 109 0.62 6.48 0.69
N ILE A 110 1.82 6.09 0.27
CA ILE A 110 2.26 4.70 0.13
C ILE A 110 3.46 4.50 1.06
N VAL A 111 3.39 3.48 1.92
CA VAL A 111 4.49 3.09 2.81
C VAL A 111 5.17 1.86 2.23
N THR A 112 6.48 1.94 2.01
CA THR A 112 7.29 0.95 1.30
C THR A 112 8.71 0.91 1.87
N SER A 113 9.46 -0.17 1.66
CA SER A 113 10.91 -0.18 1.89
C SER A 113 11.73 0.12 0.63
N ASP A 114 11.07 0.23 -0.54
CA ASP A 114 11.69 0.64 -1.79
C ASP A 114 10.92 1.81 -2.40
N GLU A 115 11.43 3.02 -2.19
CA GLU A 115 10.81 4.21 -2.77
C GLU A 115 11.07 4.32 -4.28
N GLY A 116 12.16 3.73 -4.79
CA GLY A 116 12.59 3.88 -6.18
C GLY A 116 11.61 3.24 -7.15
N ASP A 117 11.23 2.01 -6.86
CA ASP A 117 10.30 1.26 -7.71
C ASP A 117 8.89 1.86 -7.69
N ILE A 118 8.41 2.30 -6.52
CA ILE A 118 7.12 3.00 -6.40
C ILE A 118 7.15 4.35 -7.12
N LYS A 119 8.23 5.15 -6.99
CA LYS A 119 8.38 6.44 -7.71
C LYS A 119 8.36 6.23 -9.22
N ARG A 120 9.13 5.27 -9.72
CA ARG A 120 9.20 4.95 -11.15
C ARG A 120 7.84 4.59 -11.73
N LEU A 121 7.05 3.79 -11.02
CA LEU A 121 5.69 3.44 -11.42
C LEU A 121 4.73 4.63 -11.32
N TRP A 122 4.87 5.47 -10.29
CA TRP A 122 4.02 6.65 -10.11
C TRP A 122 4.25 7.72 -11.19
N GLU A 123 5.50 7.93 -11.62
CA GLU A 123 5.87 8.91 -12.65
C GLU A 123 5.21 8.63 -13.99
N VAL A 124 5.23 7.36 -14.45
CA VAL A 124 4.62 6.97 -15.74
C VAL A 124 3.08 6.93 -15.71
N ALA A 125 2.51 7.06 -14.52
CA ALA A 125 1.08 7.10 -14.31
C ALA A 125 0.47 8.47 -14.68
N ASP A 126 1.30 9.51 -14.87
CA ASP A 126 0.88 10.89 -15.22
C ASP A 126 -0.22 11.42 -14.27
N SER A 127 0.04 11.31 -12.96
CA SER A 127 -0.91 11.77 -11.94
C SER A 127 -0.79 13.27 -11.69
N ARG A 128 -1.90 14.01 -11.80
CA ARG A 128 -2.01 15.38 -11.26
C ARG A 128 -2.14 15.40 -9.73
N VAL A 129 -2.24 14.23 -9.10
CA VAL A 129 -2.40 14.08 -7.65
C VAL A 129 -1.05 13.74 -7.03
N HIS A 130 -0.66 14.52 -6.03
CA HIS A 130 0.52 14.23 -5.20
C HIS A 130 0.22 13.06 -4.25
N VAL A 131 1.13 12.09 -4.21
CA VAL A 131 1.19 11.05 -3.18
C VAL A 131 2.51 11.19 -2.44
N THR A 132 2.48 11.04 -1.13
CA THR A 132 3.70 10.91 -0.33
C THR A 132 4.16 9.46 -0.37
N ILE A 133 5.40 9.20 -0.76
CA ILE A 133 6.01 7.88 -0.63
C ILE A 133 6.87 7.92 0.64
N ARG A 134 6.60 6.99 1.56
CA ARG A 134 7.22 6.95 2.88
C ARG A 134 8.03 5.66 3.04
N HIS A 135 9.35 5.80 3.12
CA HIS A 135 10.25 4.70 3.47
C HIS A 135 10.01 4.19 4.91
N VAL A 136 10.15 2.87 5.10
CA VAL A 136 10.24 2.15 6.40
C VAL A 136 11.21 0.98 6.33
#